data_AF-A0A1X0BXF0-F1
#
_entry.id   AF-A0A1X0BXF0-F1
#
_cell.length_a   1.000
_cell.length_b   1.000
_cell.length_c   1.000
_cell.angle_alpha   90.00
_cell.angle_beta   90.00
_cell.angle_gamma   90.00
#
_symmetry.space_group_name_H-M   'P 1'
#
loop_
_entity.id
_entity.type
_entity.pdbx_description
1 polymer ?
#
loop_
_entity_poly.entity_id
_entity_poly.type
_entity_poly.pdbx_seq_one_letter_code
_entity_poly.pdbx_strand_id
1 'polypeptide(L)'
;MSEISAFRRVGALAVATVFALVGCAAGSDAPSPTTGASATTAPAPPPAPEIPSRELASDPARMADDLVADERALRDPSSSAALMTAAAHRQQAAYRALGRHPEWDPIVRPRIPPELLQIYDHNVNARRELGVMSRPKDTLPAWRIVPPTPAAELMDYYRQAESEFGVGWNFLAAIHLIETAFGRVAGVSAAGAQGPMQFMPSTFAAYGAGGDILSPRDSIMAAGRYLAANGFASDRDYALYRYNNSNNYVRAVSDYAAVLAADPAAFAGYHRWEVYYLSTAGDVHLPVGYSETSPIPVATYLASSAKSSPDVQISEQSAQILERLLTVRNGAAGAPPTEMSDTISRLFLDTPYGADTLVGSASEPEKLVVELSSVDCFTYADYVEALKRAGNRDEFIAALVEVRYRDGVVSFPNRKHFFTDWAAGTHAIATDITMSLSPNAVAVQKNLNEKDSGGLYLPGLPVVPRTVSYIPSAQVDGGVLSQLRTGDYIGAYAEDGGLDVTHVGIFIDTPDGPVVRNASSLSADEKVVDTPLQDYLRDVPGVVVLRPTR
;
A
#
# COMPACT_ATOMS: atom_id res chain seq x y z
N MET A 1 7.36 -24.89 -73.19
CA MET A 1 8.24 -26.07 -73.01
C MET A 1 8.32 -26.32 -71.52
N SER A 2 7.28 -26.95 -70.98
CA SER A 2 7.22 -28.37 -70.53
C SER A 2 7.13 -28.33 -69.00
N GLU A 3 5.94 -28.45 -68.43
CA GLU A 3 5.27 -29.72 -68.03
C GLU A 3 5.79 -30.15 -66.64
N ILE A 4 5.02 -30.58 -65.62
CA ILE A 4 3.63 -31.02 -65.35
C ILE A 4 3.50 -30.96 -63.79
N SER A 5 2.49 -30.32 -63.19
CA SER A 5 1.30 -30.90 -62.50
C SER A 5 1.60 -32.01 -61.45
N ALA A 6 0.96 -32.18 -60.30
CA ALA A 6 -0.20 -31.56 -59.65
C ALA A 6 -0.35 -32.14 -58.21
N PHE A 7 -1.00 -31.37 -57.33
CA PHE A 7 -1.96 -31.74 -56.27
C PHE A 7 -1.95 -33.16 -55.62
N ARG A 8 -1.97 -33.20 -54.28
CA ARG A 8 -3.21 -33.45 -53.49
C ARG A 8 -3.00 -33.34 -51.96
N ARG A 9 -4.06 -32.84 -51.30
CA ARG A 9 -4.34 -32.80 -49.85
C ARG A 9 -4.75 -34.18 -49.30
N VAL A 10 -5.04 -34.18 -47.98
CA VAL A 10 -5.72 -35.18 -47.12
C VAL A 10 -4.70 -36.00 -46.33
N GLY A 11 -4.79 -36.26 -45.03
CA GLY A 11 -5.84 -36.11 -44.01
C GLY A 11 -5.47 -37.07 -42.86
N ALA A 12 -5.93 -36.78 -41.65
CA ALA A 12 -5.64 -37.53 -40.43
C ALA A 12 -6.01 -39.03 -40.48
N LEU A 13 -5.26 -39.89 -39.79
CA LEU A 13 -5.82 -40.91 -38.89
C LEU A 13 -4.77 -41.54 -37.96
N ALA A 14 -5.22 -41.80 -36.74
CA ALA A 14 -4.56 -42.55 -35.68
C ALA A 14 -4.34 -44.03 -36.03
N VAL A 15 -3.33 -44.65 -35.41
CA VAL A 15 -3.28 -46.10 -35.14
C VAL A 15 -2.70 -46.32 -33.74
N ALA A 16 -3.48 -47.05 -32.95
CA ALA A 16 -3.15 -47.59 -31.64
C ALA A 16 -2.33 -48.87 -31.76
N THR A 17 -1.56 -49.18 -30.72
CA THR A 17 -1.05 -50.54 -30.49
C THR A 17 -1.21 -50.92 -29.02
N VAL A 18 -1.98 -51.99 -28.80
CA VAL A 18 -2.22 -52.70 -27.54
C VAL A 18 -1.35 -53.97 -27.50
N PHE A 19 -0.87 -54.38 -26.32
CA PHE A 19 -0.67 -55.75 -25.78
C PHE A 19 0.14 -55.62 -24.47
N ALA A 20 -0.05 -56.32 -23.35
CA ALA A 20 -0.92 -57.40 -22.94
C ALA A 20 -0.98 -57.47 -21.38
N LEU A 21 -1.99 -58.20 -20.87
CA LEU A 21 -2.38 -58.45 -19.47
C LEU A 21 -1.50 -59.48 -18.71
N VAL A 22 -1.71 -59.51 -17.37
CA VAL A 22 -1.87 -60.67 -16.42
C VAL A 22 -1.10 -60.39 -15.11
N GLY A 23 -1.63 -60.49 -13.88
CA GLY A 23 -2.96 -60.90 -13.41
C GLY A 23 -3.13 -60.87 -11.86
N CYS A 24 -4.40 -60.78 -11.45
CA CYS A 24 -5.11 -61.33 -10.28
C CYS A 24 -4.53 -61.26 -8.84
N ALA A 25 -5.29 -60.63 -7.93
CA ALA A 25 -6.11 -61.36 -6.94
C ALA A 25 -7.12 -60.44 -6.24
N ALA A 26 -8.31 -60.98 -5.96
CA ALA A 26 -9.49 -60.30 -5.45
C ALA A 26 -9.83 -60.72 -4.00
N GLY A 27 -10.61 -59.87 -3.34
CA GLY A 27 -11.45 -60.18 -2.18
C GLY A 27 -11.66 -58.93 -1.31
N SER A 28 -12.80 -58.62 -0.71
CA SER A 28 -14.17 -59.12 -0.73
C SER A 28 -15.04 -58.04 -0.04
N ASP A 29 -16.30 -57.89 -0.46
CA ASP A 29 -17.29 -56.97 0.14
C ASP A 29 -17.61 -57.25 1.62
N ALA A 30 -17.87 -56.18 2.38
CA ALA A 30 -18.86 -56.15 3.47
C ALA A 30 -19.33 -54.70 3.75
N PRO A 31 -20.65 -54.42 3.82
CA PRO A 31 -21.18 -53.10 4.17
C PRO A 31 -21.71 -53.05 5.62
N SER A 32 -21.75 -51.84 6.22
CA SER A 32 -22.72 -51.29 7.20
C SER A 32 -22.06 -50.29 8.17
N PRO A 33 -22.80 -49.42 8.90
CA PRO A 33 -24.07 -48.77 8.60
C PRO A 33 -24.02 -47.23 8.82
N THR A 34 -25.04 -46.56 8.34
CA THR A 34 -25.40 -45.17 8.62
C THR A 34 -25.89 -44.97 10.06
N THR A 35 -25.32 -44.01 10.77
CA THR A 35 -25.94 -43.35 11.93
C THR A 35 -25.93 -41.85 11.71
N GLY A 36 -27.11 -41.29 11.48
CA GLY A 36 -27.34 -39.84 11.46
C GLY A 36 -27.36 -39.29 12.89
N ALA A 37 -26.67 -38.18 13.09
CA ALA A 37 -26.87 -37.28 14.21
C ALA A 37 -27.13 -35.89 13.63
N SER A 38 -28.39 -35.44 13.73
CA SER A 38 -28.75 -34.04 13.52
C SER A 38 -28.14 -33.20 14.63
N ALA A 39 -27.18 -32.34 14.28
CA ALA A 39 -26.77 -31.22 15.10
C ALA A 39 -27.46 -29.96 14.56
N THR A 40 -28.42 -29.45 15.33
CA THR A 40 -29.04 -28.13 15.15
C THR A 40 -27.96 -27.06 15.27
N THR A 41 -27.61 -26.39 14.17
CA THR A 41 -26.71 -25.23 14.14
C THR A 41 -27.44 -23.99 14.62
N ALA A 42 -26.88 -23.31 15.62
CA ALA A 42 -27.27 -21.96 16.01
C ALA A 42 -26.95 -20.96 14.86
N PRO A 43 -27.65 -19.82 14.75
CA PRO A 43 -27.42 -18.86 13.67
C PRO A 43 -26.01 -18.26 13.79
N ALA A 44 -25.32 -18.15 12.66
CA ALA A 44 -24.01 -17.49 12.57
C ALA A 44 -24.10 -15.99 12.95
N PRO A 45 -23.06 -15.41 13.57
CA PRO A 45 -22.99 -13.98 13.78
C PRO A 45 -22.99 -13.24 12.44
N PRO A 46 -23.55 -12.02 12.35
CA PRO A 46 -23.54 -11.25 11.12
C PRO A 46 -22.10 -11.01 10.65
N PRO A 47 -21.85 -10.99 9.33
CA PRO A 47 -20.52 -10.76 8.76
C PRO A 47 -19.98 -9.39 9.22
N ALA A 48 -18.68 -9.33 9.47
CA ALA A 48 -17.99 -8.08 9.75
C ALA A 48 -18.19 -7.11 8.57
N PRO A 49 -18.44 -5.81 8.81
CA PRO A 49 -18.65 -4.85 7.74
C PRO A 49 -17.41 -4.75 6.84
N GLU A 50 -17.60 -4.95 5.54
CA GLU A 50 -16.61 -4.72 4.49
C GLU A 50 -16.04 -3.30 4.60
N ILE A 51 -14.72 -3.15 4.46
CA ILE A 51 -14.06 -1.84 4.47
C ILE A 51 -14.36 -1.16 3.11
N PRO A 52 -15.14 -0.06 3.05
CA PRO A 52 -15.54 0.53 1.78
C PRO A 52 -14.35 1.17 1.03
N SER A 53 -14.43 1.18 -0.30
CA SER A 53 -13.46 1.82 -1.20
C SER A 53 -13.21 3.31 -0.89
N ARG A 54 -12.02 3.83 -1.23
CA ARG A 54 -11.61 5.24 -1.03
C ARG A 54 -12.39 6.26 -1.89
N GLU A 55 -13.21 5.81 -2.83
CA GLU A 55 -13.91 6.70 -3.75
C GLU A 55 -15.14 7.31 -3.07
N LEU A 56 -15.13 8.63 -2.88
CA LEU A 56 -16.29 9.35 -2.39
C LEU A 56 -17.49 9.12 -3.30
N ALA A 57 -18.63 8.76 -2.73
CA ALA A 57 -19.88 8.73 -3.48
C ALA A 57 -20.15 10.11 -4.12
N SER A 58 -20.44 10.14 -5.41
CA SER A 58 -20.86 11.36 -6.12
C SER A 58 -22.30 11.77 -5.80
N ASP A 59 -23.11 10.84 -5.31
CA ASP A 59 -24.44 11.09 -4.79
C ASP A 59 -24.37 11.65 -3.36
N PRO A 60 -24.88 12.86 -3.09
CA PRO A 60 -24.84 13.46 -1.76
C PRO A 60 -25.58 12.64 -0.71
N ALA A 61 -26.61 11.89 -1.11
CA ALA A 61 -27.36 11.06 -0.19
C ALA A 61 -26.46 9.92 0.33
N ARG A 62 -25.85 9.16 -0.57
CA ARG A 62 -24.89 8.10 -0.22
C ARG A 62 -23.67 8.64 0.52
N MET A 63 -23.14 9.82 0.14
CA MET A 63 -22.03 10.46 0.86
C MET A 63 -22.37 10.73 2.33
N ALA A 64 -23.61 11.11 2.64
CA ALA A 64 -24.07 11.28 4.01
C ALA A 64 -24.03 9.96 4.80
N ASP A 65 -24.51 8.87 4.19
CA ASP A 65 -24.55 7.54 4.82
C ASP A 65 -23.12 7.01 5.07
N ASP A 66 -22.23 7.19 4.09
CA ASP A 66 -20.82 6.81 4.20
C ASP A 66 -20.09 7.64 5.27
N LEU A 67 -20.33 8.96 5.32
CA LEU A 67 -19.77 9.84 6.36
C LEU A 67 -20.23 9.41 7.76
N VAL A 68 -21.50 9.03 7.93
CA VAL A 68 -22.01 8.52 9.21
C VAL A 68 -21.32 7.23 9.62
N ALA A 69 -21.06 6.33 8.67
CA ALA A 69 -20.31 5.10 8.92
C ALA A 69 -18.86 5.40 9.35
N ASP A 70 -18.20 6.34 8.67
CA ASP A 70 -16.84 6.76 9.00
C ASP A 70 -16.75 7.45 10.38
N GLU A 71 -17.69 8.34 10.70
CA GLU A 71 -17.80 8.97 12.02
C GLU A 71 -18.00 7.94 13.13
N ARG A 72 -18.79 6.89 12.90
CA ARG A 72 -18.98 5.81 13.87
C ARG A 72 -17.73 4.94 13.99
N ALA A 73 -17.09 4.58 12.88
CA ALA A 73 -15.86 3.80 12.88
C ALA A 73 -14.73 4.52 13.64
N LEU A 74 -14.62 5.84 13.51
CA LEU A 74 -13.61 6.64 14.23
C LEU A 74 -13.86 6.71 15.74
N ARG A 75 -15.10 6.52 16.20
CA ARG A 75 -15.48 6.53 17.62
C ARG A 75 -15.57 5.15 18.25
N ASP A 76 -15.55 4.10 17.45
CA ASP A 76 -15.60 2.73 17.93
C ASP A 76 -14.22 2.31 18.45
N PRO A 77 -14.06 2.02 19.76
CA PRO A 77 -12.79 1.56 20.33
C PRO A 77 -12.33 0.21 19.78
N SER A 78 -13.21 -0.56 19.15
CA SER A 78 -12.89 -1.84 18.51
C SER A 78 -12.38 -1.70 17.07
N SER A 79 -12.49 -0.51 16.48
CA SER A 79 -11.97 -0.25 15.14
C SER A 79 -10.46 -0.44 15.08
N SER A 80 -10.00 -1.17 14.06
CA SER A 80 -8.58 -1.35 13.80
C SER A 80 -7.94 -0.01 13.39
N ALA A 81 -6.63 0.12 13.60
CA ALA A 81 -5.88 1.30 13.18
C ALA A 81 -6.02 1.58 11.67
N ALA A 82 -6.06 0.53 10.84
CA ALA A 82 -6.25 0.65 9.40
C ALA A 82 -7.65 1.16 9.04
N LEU A 83 -8.70 0.65 9.69
CA LEU A 83 -10.07 1.13 9.50
C LEU A 83 -10.20 2.59 9.93
N MET A 84 -9.63 2.97 11.07
CA MET A 84 -9.62 4.35 11.53
C MET A 84 -8.91 5.28 10.55
N THR A 85 -7.78 4.87 9.98
CA THR A 85 -7.07 5.67 8.96
C THR A 85 -7.90 5.82 7.69
N ALA A 86 -8.47 4.73 7.17
CA ALA A 86 -9.32 4.78 5.99
C ALA A 86 -10.57 5.66 6.21
N ALA A 87 -11.24 5.48 7.35
CA ALA A 87 -12.40 6.29 7.74
C ALA A 87 -12.04 7.77 7.90
N ALA A 88 -10.90 8.11 8.51
CA ALA A 88 -10.45 9.49 8.65
C ALA A 88 -10.20 10.16 7.29
N HIS A 89 -9.61 9.44 6.33
CA HIS A 89 -9.33 9.99 4.99
C HIS A 89 -10.65 10.23 4.23
N ARG A 90 -11.58 9.26 4.25
CA ARG A 90 -12.91 9.43 3.64
C ARG A 90 -13.73 10.52 4.31
N GLN A 91 -13.74 10.56 5.64
CA GLN A 91 -14.37 11.62 6.44
C GLN A 91 -13.83 13.01 6.05
N GLN A 92 -12.50 13.17 5.95
CA GLN A 92 -11.88 14.43 5.53
C GLN A 92 -12.36 14.83 4.14
N ALA A 93 -12.31 13.90 3.19
CA ALA A 93 -12.69 14.15 1.81
C ALA A 93 -14.19 14.51 1.70
N ALA A 94 -15.06 13.84 2.45
CA ALA A 94 -16.49 14.14 2.52
C ALA A 94 -16.74 15.54 3.06
N TYR A 95 -16.14 15.93 4.19
CA TYR A 95 -16.29 17.29 4.72
C TYR A 95 -15.78 18.38 3.77
N ARG A 96 -14.72 18.10 3.01
CA ARG A 96 -14.22 19.03 1.99
C ARG A 96 -15.20 19.17 0.83
N ALA A 97 -15.81 18.08 0.37
CA ALA A 97 -16.84 18.11 -0.67
C ALA A 97 -18.09 18.86 -0.20
N LEU A 98 -18.64 18.48 0.95
CA LEU A 98 -19.83 19.11 1.55
C LEU A 98 -19.65 20.59 1.87
N GLY A 99 -18.44 20.99 2.26
CA GLY A 99 -18.08 22.40 2.45
C GLY A 99 -18.16 23.23 1.16
N ARG A 100 -18.01 22.62 -0.03
CA ARG A 100 -18.11 23.30 -1.33
C ARG A 100 -19.51 23.29 -1.94
N HIS A 101 -20.36 22.37 -1.49
CA HIS A 101 -21.68 22.13 -2.07
C HIS A 101 -22.79 22.45 -1.05
N PRO A 102 -23.00 23.73 -0.67
CA PRO A 102 -24.08 24.10 0.23
C PRO A 102 -25.47 23.74 -0.30
N GLU A 103 -25.62 23.59 -1.62
CA GLU A 103 -26.84 23.10 -2.25
C GLU A 103 -27.19 21.64 -1.88
N TRP A 104 -26.24 20.87 -1.33
CA TRP A 104 -26.49 19.50 -0.85
C TRP A 104 -27.03 19.45 0.59
N ASP A 105 -27.01 20.56 1.34
CA ASP A 105 -27.45 20.59 2.74
C ASP A 105 -28.87 20.04 2.98
N PRO A 106 -29.88 20.36 2.15
CA PRO A 106 -31.24 19.82 2.33
C PRO A 106 -31.33 18.30 2.14
N ILE A 107 -30.33 17.67 1.52
CA ILE A 107 -30.27 16.22 1.27
C ILE A 107 -29.44 15.53 2.36
N VAL A 108 -28.25 16.08 2.65
CA VAL A 108 -27.25 15.46 3.53
C VAL A 108 -27.64 15.63 4.98
N ARG A 109 -27.95 16.86 5.41
CA ARG A 109 -28.15 17.17 6.82
C ARG A 109 -29.28 16.36 7.48
N PRO A 110 -30.45 16.11 6.84
CA PRO A 110 -31.49 15.25 7.43
C PRO A 110 -31.11 13.79 7.61
N ARG A 111 -30.06 13.31 6.93
CA ARG A 111 -29.54 11.94 7.05
C ARG A 111 -28.53 11.78 8.18
N ILE A 112 -27.96 12.89 8.66
CA ILE A 112 -27.01 12.86 9.77
C ILE A 112 -27.77 12.58 11.08
N PRO A 113 -27.43 11.49 11.81
CA PRO A 113 -28.07 11.17 13.07
C PRO A 113 -27.92 12.29 14.11
N PRO A 114 -28.90 12.47 15.03
CA PRO A 114 -28.87 13.53 16.04
C PRO A 114 -27.58 13.55 16.87
N GLU A 115 -26.99 12.38 17.14
CA GLU A 115 -25.74 12.26 17.91
C GLU A 115 -24.50 12.79 17.18
N LEU A 116 -24.53 12.88 15.84
CA LEU A 116 -23.42 13.40 15.03
C LEU A 116 -23.68 14.80 14.47
N LEU A 117 -24.92 15.31 14.58
CA LEU A 117 -25.35 16.50 13.86
C LEU A 117 -24.53 17.75 14.21
N GLN A 118 -24.18 17.96 15.48
CA GLN A 118 -23.33 19.11 15.87
C GLN A 118 -21.91 18.98 15.31
N ILE A 119 -21.33 17.77 15.35
CA ILE A 119 -19.98 17.51 14.83
C ILE A 119 -19.95 17.75 13.34
N TYR A 120 -20.97 17.27 12.62
CA TYR A 120 -21.17 17.52 11.21
C TYR A 120 -21.27 19.02 10.90
N ASP A 121 -22.19 19.73 11.57
CA ASP A 121 -22.46 21.15 11.31
C ASP A 121 -21.17 21.99 11.52
N HIS A 122 -20.41 21.73 12.59
CA HIS A 122 -19.14 22.41 12.86
C HIS A 122 -18.06 22.11 11.82
N ASN A 123 -17.86 20.84 11.42
CA ASN A 123 -16.85 20.49 10.42
C ASN A 123 -17.18 21.12 9.04
N VAL A 124 -18.44 21.06 8.62
CA VAL A 124 -18.90 21.65 7.36
C VAL A 124 -18.76 23.17 7.40
N ASN A 125 -19.18 23.82 8.49
CA ASN A 125 -19.05 25.28 8.63
C ASN A 125 -17.58 25.72 8.62
N ALA A 126 -16.72 25.05 9.37
CA ALA A 126 -15.28 25.35 9.37
C ALA A 126 -14.67 25.24 7.97
N ARG A 127 -15.09 24.26 7.16
CA ARG A 127 -14.63 24.12 5.77
C ARG A 127 -15.12 25.27 4.88
N ARG A 128 -16.35 25.75 5.07
CA ARG A 128 -16.90 26.91 4.35
C ARG A 128 -16.13 28.19 4.67
N GLU A 129 -15.88 28.44 5.96
CA GLU A 129 -15.13 29.61 6.41
C GLU A 129 -13.70 29.65 5.85
N LEU A 130 -13.00 28.51 5.88
CA LEU A 130 -11.67 28.38 5.27
C LEU A 130 -11.72 28.49 3.73
N GLY A 131 -12.79 28.00 3.11
CA GLY A 131 -13.03 28.13 1.67
C GLY A 131 -13.11 29.58 1.22
N VAL A 132 -13.81 30.44 1.98
CA VAL A 132 -13.91 31.88 1.70
C VAL A 132 -12.54 32.59 1.77
N MET A 133 -11.65 32.11 2.65
CA MET A 133 -10.30 32.66 2.79
C MET A 133 -9.34 32.19 1.68
N SER A 134 -9.65 31.08 1.03
CA SER A 134 -8.77 30.43 0.07
C SER A 134 -8.90 31.08 -1.31
N ARG A 135 -7.75 31.30 -1.98
CA ARG A 135 -7.70 31.74 -3.38
C ARG A 135 -7.03 30.64 -4.20
N PRO A 136 -7.81 29.82 -4.95
CA PRO A 136 -7.25 28.74 -5.73
C PRO A 136 -6.23 29.25 -6.74
N LYS A 137 -5.13 28.50 -6.90
CA LYS A 137 -4.08 28.77 -7.90
C LYS A 137 -3.94 27.58 -8.85
N ASP A 138 -3.41 27.86 -10.04
CA ASP A 138 -3.03 26.86 -11.04
C ASP A 138 -1.64 26.25 -10.78
N THR A 139 -1.01 26.63 -9.67
CA THR A 139 0.28 26.13 -9.20
C THR A 139 0.15 25.54 -7.80
N LEU A 140 0.90 24.46 -7.54
CA LEU A 140 1.09 23.91 -6.21
C LEU A 140 2.22 24.65 -5.49
N PRO A 141 2.17 24.74 -4.16
CA PRO A 141 3.16 25.46 -3.40
C PRO A 141 4.50 24.71 -3.30
N ALA A 142 5.57 25.49 -3.08
CA ALA A 142 6.91 24.99 -2.78
C ALA A 142 6.99 24.47 -1.32
N TRP A 143 6.23 23.43 -1.04
CA TRP A 143 6.17 22.79 0.28
C TRP A 143 6.91 21.47 0.29
N ARG A 144 7.27 21.04 1.49
CA ARG A 144 7.56 19.65 1.79
C ARG A 144 6.49 19.09 2.73
N ILE A 145 5.91 17.95 2.38
CA ILE A 145 4.96 17.26 3.26
C ILE A 145 5.71 16.16 4.02
N VAL A 146 5.71 16.28 5.34
CA VAL A 146 6.41 15.37 6.27
C VAL A 146 5.40 14.64 7.17
N PRO A 147 5.77 13.51 7.80
CA PRO A 147 4.96 12.92 8.86
C PRO A 147 4.73 13.94 10.00
N PRO A 148 3.53 13.98 10.61
CA PRO A 148 3.31 14.84 11.78
C PRO A 148 4.09 14.31 12.99
N THR A 149 4.29 15.18 13.98
CA THR A 149 4.67 14.73 15.33
C THR A 149 3.64 13.75 15.87
N PRO A 150 4.05 12.69 16.59
CA PRO A 150 3.13 11.71 17.18
C PRO A 150 2.00 12.37 18.00
N ALA A 151 0.78 11.83 17.89
CA ALA A 151 -0.41 12.42 18.50
C ALA A 151 -0.30 12.57 20.03
N ALA A 152 0.27 11.57 20.72
CA ALA A 152 0.47 11.61 22.16
C ALA A 152 1.42 12.75 22.57
N GLU A 153 2.52 12.91 21.83
CA GLU A 153 3.51 13.97 22.08
C GLU A 153 2.91 15.37 21.84
N LEU A 154 2.13 15.54 20.77
CA LEU A 154 1.40 16.80 20.54
C LEU A 154 0.41 17.11 21.67
N MET A 155 -0.28 16.10 22.18
CA MET A 155 -1.20 16.27 23.30
C MET A 155 -0.48 16.76 24.56
N ASP A 156 0.71 16.22 24.86
CA ASP A 156 1.54 16.68 25.97
C ASP A 156 1.91 18.16 25.81
N TYR A 157 2.28 18.60 24.60
CA TYR A 157 2.58 20.00 24.31
C TYR A 157 1.37 20.92 24.45
N TYR A 158 0.20 20.52 23.98
CA TYR A 158 -1.02 21.32 24.15
C TYR A 158 -1.42 21.42 25.62
N ARG A 159 -1.34 20.33 26.38
CA ARG A 159 -1.65 20.32 27.81
C ARG A 159 -0.66 21.16 28.61
N GLN A 160 0.62 21.13 28.24
CA GLN A 160 1.62 22.00 28.83
C GLN A 160 1.24 23.48 28.59
N ALA A 161 1.00 23.87 27.34
CA ALA A 161 0.63 25.25 27.00
C ALA A 161 -0.69 25.69 27.67
N GLU A 162 -1.67 24.80 27.75
CA GLU A 162 -2.94 25.04 28.46
C GLU A 162 -2.69 25.32 29.94
N SER A 163 -1.86 24.51 30.60
CA SER A 163 -1.55 24.68 32.02
C SER A 163 -0.78 25.97 32.32
N GLU A 164 0.10 26.40 31.42
CA GLU A 164 0.95 27.58 31.64
C GLU A 164 0.23 28.89 31.26
N PHE A 165 -0.64 28.87 30.25
CA PHE A 165 -1.18 30.10 29.64
C PHE A 165 -2.71 30.20 29.66
N GLY A 166 -3.43 29.16 30.11
CA GLY A 166 -4.89 29.16 30.18
C GLY A 166 -5.59 29.15 28.82
N VAL A 167 -4.88 28.78 27.75
CA VAL A 167 -5.42 28.62 26.40
C VAL A 167 -5.80 27.15 26.20
N GLY A 168 -7.08 26.88 25.95
CA GLY A 168 -7.59 25.51 25.85
C GLY A 168 -6.85 24.67 24.82
N TRP A 169 -6.52 23.42 25.17
CA TRP A 169 -5.76 22.49 24.30
C TRP A 169 -6.45 22.31 22.93
N ASN A 170 -7.78 22.32 22.92
CA ASN A 170 -8.63 22.17 21.75
C ASN A 170 -8.47 23.35 20.77
N PHE A 171 -8.24 24.57 21.27
CA PHE A 171 -7.97 25.73 20.41
C PHE A 171 -6.57 25.68 19.83
N LEU A 172 -5.57 25.28 20.62
CA LEU A 172 -4.20 25.11 20.13
C LEU A 172 -4.13 24.02 19.05
N ALA A 173 -4.82 22.88 19.27
CA ALA A 173 -4.93 21.82 18.29
C ALA A 173 -5.68 22.27 17.01
N ALA A 174 -6.78 23.02 17.15
CA ALA A 174 -7.52 23.54 16.00
C ALA A 174 -6.68 24.52 15.15
N ILE A 175 -5.91 25.40 15.79
CA ILE A 175 -4.96 26.28 15.11
C ILE A 175 -3.90 25.43 14.39
N HIS A 176 -3.28 24.48 15.07
CA HIS A 176 -2.23 23.64 14.48
C HIS A 176 -2.74 22.80 13.29
N LEU A 177 -4.00 22.34 13.36
CA LEU A 177 -4.68 21.68 12.24
C LEU A 177 -4.81 22.61 11.03
N ILE A 178 -5.29 23.83 11.24
CA ILE A 178 -5.52 24.81 10.16
C ILE A 178 -4.20 25.28 9.54
N GLU A 179 -3.20 25.58 10.38
CA GLU A 179 -1.94 26.17 9.91
C GLU A 179 -1.10 25.20 9.08
N THR A 180 -0.96 23.94 9.53
CA THR A 180 -0.02 22.99 8.90
C THR A 180 -0.46 21.53 8.94
N ALA A 181 -1.73 21.24 9.23
CA ALA A 181 -2.22 19.88 9.43
C ALA A 181 -1.38 19.09 10.45
N PHE A 182 -1.14 19.72 11.62
CA PHE A 182 -0.30 19.19 12.70
C PHE A 182 1.19 19.06 12.35
N GLY A 183 1.74 20.05 11.63
CA GLY A 183 3.16 20.12 11.29
C GLY A 183 3.55 19.36 10.03
N ARG A 184 2.57 18.76 9.32
CA ARG A 184 2.83 18.06 8.05
C ARG A 184 3.34 18.99 6.97
N VAL A 185 2.85 20.22 6.93
CA VAL A 185 3.30 21.22 5.95
C VAL A 185 4.59 21.87 6.45
N ALA A 186 5.73 21.34 6.02
CA ALA A 186 7.05 21.93 6.25
C ALA A 186 7.37 22.91 5.10
N GLY A 187 6.97 24.17 5.30
CA GLY A 187 7.20 25.23 4.32
C GLY A 187 6.96 26.62 4.91
N VAL A 188 7.45 27.63 4.19
CA VAL A 188 7.20 29.04 4.51
C VAL A 188 5.92 29.46 3.78
N SER A 189 5.00 30.12 4.48
CA SER A 189 3.80 30.65 3.82
C SER A 189 4.14 31.80 2.86
N ALA A 190 3.21 32.16 1.98
CA ALA A 190 3.37 33.31 1.10
C ALA A 190 3.57 34.65 1.86
N ALA A 191 3.11 34.72 3.12
CA ALA A 191 3.31 35.88 3.98
C ALA A 191 4.66 35.86 4.71
N GLY A 192 5.45 34.79 4.59
CA GLY A 192 6.72 34.62 5.29
C GLY A 192 6.61 33.94 6.66
N ALA A 193 5.44 33.40 7.01
CA ALA A 193 5.23 32.67 8.26
C ALA A 193 5.90 31.29 8.23
N GLN A 194 6.38 30.81 9.37
CA GLN A 194 7.24 29.64 9.49
C GLN A 194 6.82 28.74 10.65
N GLY A 195 7.27 27.48 10.60
CA GLY A 195 7.06 26.52 11.66
C GLY A 195 5.66 25.90 11.70
N PRO A 196 5.43 24.95 12.61
CA PRO A 196 4.19 24.18 12.70
C PRO A 196 2.97 25.06 13.03
N MET A 197 3.17 26.15 13.78
CA MET A 197 2.10 27.09 14.12
C MET A 197 2.05 28.33 13.20
N GLN A 198 2.85 28.34 12.11
CA GLN A 198 2.93 29.41 11.10
C GLN A 198 3.05 30.82 11.70
N PHE A 199 4.12 31.03 12.47
CA PHE A 199 4.43 32.36 13.01
C PHE A 199 5.19 33.22 12.02
N MET A 200 4.88 34.52 11.99
CA MET A 200 5.82 35.51 11.48
C MET A 200 7.08 35.53 12.37
N PRO A 201 8.31 35.53 11.81
CA PRO A 201 9.54 35.48 12.61
C PRO A 201 9.63 36.55 13.70
N SER A 202 9.16 37.77 13.44
CA SER A 202 9.12 38.85 14.43
C SER A 202 8.14 38.59 15.57
N THR A 203 7.01 37.94 15.28
CA THR A 203 6.04 37.54 16.31
C THR A 203 6.63 36.42 17.15
N PHE A 204 7.25 35.42 16.52
CA PHE A 204 7.93 34.37 17.27
C PHE A 204 9.10 34.91 18.10
N ALA A 205 9.85 35.92 17.63
CA ALA A 205 10.89 36.53 18.45
C ALA A 205 10.34 37.14 19.76
N ALA A 206 9.12 37.70 19.73
CA ALA A 206 8.47 38.28 20.90
C ALA A 206 7.88 37.23 21.85
N TYR A 207 7.32 36.14 21.32
CA TYR A 207 6.55 35.15 22.09
C TYR A 207 7.18 33.76 22.16
N GLY A 208 8.31 33.52 21.48
CA GLY A 208 9.01 32.24 21.41
C GLY A 208 9.90 31.94 22.62
N ALA A 209 10.14 32.93 23.48
CA ALA A 209 10.97 32.79 24.68
C ALA A 209 12.37 32.21 24.42
N GLY A 210 12.95 32.51 23.25
CA GLY A 210 14.26 32.00 22.82
C GLY A 210 14.27 30.56 22.30
N GLY A 211 13.11 29.93 22.13
CA GLY A 211 12.97 28.60 21.54
C GLY A 211 13.16 28.58 20.02
N ASP A 212 12.92 27.41 19.41
CA ASP A 212 13.01 27.21 17.97
C ASP A 212 11.63 27.31 17.28
N ILE A 213 11.49 28.21 16.29
CA ILE A 213 10.26 28.37 15.52
C ILE A 213 9.87 27.08 14.77
N LEU A 214 10.83 26.22 14.42
CA LEU A 214 10.58 24.96 13.74
C LEU A 214 10.24 23.81 14.70
N SER A 215 10.48 23.97 16.00
CA SER A 215 10.13 22.98 17.02
C SER A 215 8.61 22.97 17.27
N PRO A 216 7.93 21.82 17.14
CA PRO A 216 6.51 21.69 17.46
C PRO A 216 6.18 22.19 18.85
N ARG A 217 6.97 21.76 19.85
CA ARG A 217 6.79 22.16 21.24
C ARG A 217 6.90 23.67 21.39
N ASP A 218 7.99 24.27 20.95
CA ASP A 218 8.26 25.70 21.22
C ASP A 218 7.28 26.61 20.47
N SER A 219 6.88 26.22 19.26
CA SER A 219 5.80 26.88 18.51
C SER A 219 4.45 26.80 19.19
N ILE A 220 4.06 25.64 19.73
CA ILE A 220 2.79 25.49 20.48
C ILE A 220 2.83 26.34 21.76
N MET A 221 3.95 26.33 22.48
CA MET A 221 4.13 27.18 23.67
C MET A 221 4.10 28.67 23.31
N ALA A 222 4.67 29.07 22.18
CA ALA A 222 4.60 30.44 21.67
C ALA A 222 3.16 30.85 21.31
N ALA A 223 2.37 29.95 20.71
CA ALA A 223 0.95 30.16 20.45
C ALA A 223 0.15 30.36 21.74
N GLY A 224 0.38 29.53 22.76
CA GLY A 224 -0.23 29.71 24.08
C GLY A 224 0.08 31.10 24.67
N ARG A 225 1.35 31.51 24.69
CA ARG A 225 1.76 32.85 25.16
C ARG A 225 1.15 33.98 24.35
N TYR A 226 1.17 33.87 23.02
CA TYR A 226 0.63 34.88 22.12
C TYR A 226 -0.87 35.10 22.36
N LEU A 227 -1.65 34.02 22.42
CA LEU A 227 -3.10 34.09 22.62
C LEU A 227 -3.44 34.64 24.02
N ALA A 228 -2.75 34.16 25.06
CA ALA A 228 -2.93 34.67 26.41
C ALA A 228 -2.63 36.17 26.52
N ALA A 229 -1.53 36.63 25.91
CA ALA A 229 -1.16 38.04 25.87
C ALA A 229 -2.18 38.92 25.10
N ASN A 230 -2.93 38.34 24.17
CA ASN A 230 -4.02 39.01 23.45
C ASN A 230 -5.39 38.80 24.13
N GLY A 231 -5.43 38.35 25.39
CA GLY A 231 -6.64 38.34 26.20
C GLY A 231 -7.55 37.14 25.97
N PHE A 232 -7.03 35.99 25.54
CA PHE A 232 -7.83 34.79 25.24
C PHE A 232 -8.85 34.40 26.34
N ALA A 233 -8.50 34.60 27.61
CA ALA A 233 -9.38 34.29 28.74
C ALA A 233 -10.59 35.23 28.87
N SER A 234 -10.45 36.50 28.43
CA SER A 234 -11.50 37.51 28.52
C SER A 234 -12.24 37.76 27.20
N ASP A 235 -11.51 37.69 26.09
CA ASP A 235 -12.02 37.90 24.73
C ASP A 235 -11.31 36.95 23.77
N ARG A 236 -11.87 35.75 23.67
CA ARG A 236 -11.32 34.66 22.87
C ARG A 236 -11.29 35.00 21.39
N ASP A 237 -12.37 35.56 20.88
CA ASP A 237 -12.54 35.86 19.46
C ASP A 237 -11.56 36.94 19.03
N TYR A 238 -11.33 37.96 19.88
CA TYR A 238 -10.28 38.94 19.62
C TYR A 238 -8.89 38.31 19.60
N ALA A 239 -8.55 37.44 20.57
CA ALA A 239 -7.23 36.80 20.59
C ALA A 239 -6.98 35.94 19.34
N LEU A 240 -7.98 35.17 18.89
CA LEU A 240 -7.93 34.40 17.64
C LEU A 240 -7.86 35.32 16.42
N TYR A 241 -8.60 36.44 16.43
CA TYR A 241 -8.52 37.43 15.37
C TYR A 241 -7.13 38.04 15.29
N ARG A 242 -6.45 38.31 16.41
CA ARG A 242 -5.08 38.82 16.38
C ARG A 242 -4.08 37.83 15.77
N TYR A 243 -4.33 36.53 15.90
CA TYR A 243 -3.49 35.47 15.35
C TYR A 243 -3.39 35.52 13.82
N ASN A 244 -4.53 35.66 13.11
CA ASN A 244 -4.59 35.58 11.65
C ASN A 244 -5.16 36.85 10.95
N ASN A 245 -5.87 37.71 11.69
CA ASN A 245 -6.60 38.90 11.24
C ASN A 245 -7.79 38.60 10.31
N SER A 246 -8.53 37.52 10.59
CA SER A 246 -9.71 37.10 9.82
C SER A 246 -10.82 36.58 10.73
N ASN A 247 -12.04 37.11 10.58
CA ASN A 247 -13.22 36.60 11.30
C ASN A 247 -13.61 35.19 10.83
N ASN A 248 -13.34 34.85 9.58
CA ASN A 248 -13.58 33.50 9.07
C ASN A 248 -12.62 32.50 9.74
N TYR A 249 -11.37 32.93 9.99
CA TYR A 249 -10.41 32.13 10.74
C TYR A 249 -10.87 31.89 12.17
N VAL A 250 -11.35 32.94 12.86
CA VAL A 250 -11.93 32.84 14.21
C VAL A 250 -13.04 31.79 14.24
N ARG A 251 -13.99 31.87 13.31
CA ARG A 251 -15.12 30.91 13.24
C ARG A 251 -14.63 29.49 12.96
N ALA A 252 -13.75 29.29 11.98
CA ALA A 252 -13.20 27.98 11.65
C ALA A 252 -12.43 27.34 12.82
N VAL A 253 -11.58 28.11 13.52
CA VAL A 253 -10.88 27.62 14.71
C VAL A 253 -11.89 27.26 15.81
N SER A 254 -12.88 28.11 16.06
CA SER A 254 -13.90 27.87 17.07
C SER A 254 -14.74 26.64 16.77
N ASP A 255 -15.08 26.37 15.50
CA ASP A 255 -15.81 25.18 15.08
C ASP A 255 -15.00 23.89 15.30
N TYR A 256 -13.73 23.84 14.87
CA TYR A 256 -12.88 22.68 15.15
C TYR A 256 -12.64 22.50 16.65
N ALA A 257 -12.42 23.59 17.38
CA ALA A 257 -12.24 23.56 18.83
C ALA A 257 -13.51 23.09 19.55
N ALA A 258 -14.71 23.40 19.03
CA ALA A 258 -15.98 22.92 19.56
C ALA A 258 -16.15 21.41 19.37
N VAL A 259 -15.78 20.87 18.20
CA VAL A 259 -15.75 19.42 17.96
C VAL A 259 -14.82 18.73 18.96
N LEU A 260 -13.58 19.24 19.08
CA LEU A 260 -12.57 18.68 19.99
C LEU A 260 -12.96 18.79 21.47
N ALA A 261 -13.73 19.81 21.85
CA ALA A 261 -14.25 19.95 23.21
C ALA A 261 -15.39 18.98 23.50
N ALA A 262 -16.31 18.79 22.54
CA ALA A 262 -17.44 17.88 22.68
C ALA A 262 -17.00 16.40 22.63
N ASP A 263 -16.00 16.10 21.80
CA ASP A 263 -15.46 14.77 21.60
C ASP A 263 -13.93 14.81 21.46
N PRO A 264 -13.17 14.66 22.55
CA PRO A 264 -11.72 14.63 22.51
C PRO A 264 -11.13 13.52 21.63
N ALA A 265 -11.87 12.43 21.38
CA ALA A 265 -11.41 11.35 20.50
C ALA A 265 -11.35 11.80 19.03
N ALA A 266 -12.08 12.83 18.64
CA ALA A 266 -12.01 13.43 17.30
C ALA A 266 -10.60 13.92 16.94
N PHE A 267 -9.76 14.22 17.93
CA PHE A 267 -8.34 14.55 17.70
C PHE A 267 -7.60 13.43 16.96
N ALA A 268 -7.89 12.16 17.27
CA ALA A 268 -7.24 11.03 16.60
C ALA A 268 -7.63 10.94 15.10
N GLY A 269 -8.88 11.29 14.78
CA GLY A 269 -9.38 11.39 13.40
C GLY A 269 -8.71 12.54 12.65
N TYR A 270 -8.75 13.76 13.22
CA TYR A 270 -8.07 14.91 12.62
C TYR A 270 -6.56 14.69 12.46
N HIS A 271 -5.90 14.02 13.42
CA HIS A 271 -4.48 13.72 13.31
C HIS A 271 -4.16 12.79 12.14
N ARG A 272 -5.11 11.98 11.67
CA ARG A 272 -4.99 11.11 10.48
C ARG A 272 -5.30 11.82 9.17
N TRP A 273 -5.88 13.01 9.20
CA TRP A 273 -6.16 13.77 7.98
C TRP A 273 -4.88 14.09 7.22
N GLU A 274 -4.98 14.05 5.89
CA GLU A 274 -3.88 14.30 4.96
C GLU A 274 -3.84 15.77 4.50
N VAL A 275 -2.83 16.13 3.71
CA VAL A 275 -2.68 17.49 3.20
C VAL A 275 -3.36 17.62 1.85
N TYR A 276 -4.38 18.47 1.78
CA TYR A 276 -5.05 18.83 0.54
C TYR A 276 -4.88 20.31 0.24
N TYR A 277 -4.38 20.60 -0.96
CA TYR A 277 -4.24 21.96 -1.48
C TYR A 277 -5.40 22.29 -2.42
N LEU A 278 -6.08 23.42 -2.19
CA LEU A 278 -7.14 23.89 -3.08
C LEU A 278 -6.54 24.63 -4.28
N SER A 279 -6.65 24.02 -5.45
CA SER A 279 -6.17 24.55 -6.73
C SER A 279 -7.33 24.93 -7.67
N THR A 280 -7.02 25.56 -8.81
CA THR A 280 -8.01 25.79 -9.87
C THR A 280 -8.55 24.51 -10.50
N ALA A 281 -7.85 23.37 -10.34
CA ALA A 281 -8.33 22.04 -10.72
C ALA A 281 -9.16 21.35 -9.61
N GLY A 282 -9.44 22.06 -8.51
CA GLY A 282 -10.07 21.50 -7.31
C GLY A 282 -9.04 21.08 -6.26
N ASP A 283 -9.44 20.16 -5.39
CA ASP A 283 -8.55 19.62 -4.37
C ASP A 283 -7.46 18.75 -4.97
N VAL A 284 -6.22 19.03 -4.59
CA VAL A 284 -5.07 18.21 -4.91
C VAL A 284 -4.52 17.63 -3.62
N HIS A 285 -4.52 16.30 -3.51
CA HIS A 285 -3.87 15.61 -2.40
C HIS A 285 -2.34 15.73 -2.54
N LEU A 286 -1.67 16.14 -1.48
CA LEU A 286 -0.22 16.19 -1.36
C LEU A 286 0.24 15.17 -0.31
N PRO A 287 0.68 13.96 -0.72
CA PRO A 287 1.06 12.92 0.22
C PRO A 287 2.37 13.26 0.95
N VAL A 288 2.62 12.60 2.07
CA VAL A 288 3.93 12.59 2.71
C VAL A 288 5.00 12.19 1.69
N GLY A 289 6.07 12.98 1.60
CA GLY A 289 7.11 12.84 0.59
C GLY A 289 6.98 13.81 -0.59
N TYR A 290 5.83 14.48 -0.79
CA TYR A 290 5.76 15.63 -1.69
C TYR A 290 6.81 16.67 -1.27
N SER A 291 7.63 17.13 -2.21
CA SER A 291 8.74 18.05 -1.92
C SER A 291 9.09 18.86 -3.15
N GLU A 292 8.67 20.12 -3.16
CA GLU A 292 8.98 21.06 -4.24
C GLU A 292 9.72 22.28 -3.70
N THR A 293 10.80 22.67 -4.39
CA THR A 293 11.62 23.85 -4.02
C THR A 293 11.12 25.14 -4.67
N SER A 294 10.20 25.03 -5.63
CA SER A 294 9.54 26.15 -6.29
C SER A 294 8.10 25.77 -6.68
N PRO A 295 7.17 26.73 -6.84
CA PRO A 295 5.81 26.40 -7.24
C PRO A 295 5.78 25.70 -8.60
N ILE A 296 5.06 24.58 -8.69
CA ILE A 296 4.93 23.79 -9.93
C ILE A 296 3.51 23.90 -10.49
N PRO A 297 3.30 23.84 -11.82
CA PRO A 297 1.94 23.84 -12.38
C PRO A 297 1.14 22.62 -11.91
N VAL A 298 -0.10 22.86 -11.47
CA VAL A 298 -1.03 21.81 -11.02
C VAL A 298 -1.27 20.80 -12.13
N ALA A 299 -1.42 21.25 -13.38
CA ALA A 299 -1.59 20.36 -14.52
C ALA A 299 -0.39 19.42 -14.71
N THR A 300 0.84 19.89 -14.48
CA THR A 300 2.04 19.06 -14.54
C THR A 300 2.04 18.02 -13.43
N TYR A 301 1.75 18.44 -12.19
CA TYR A 301 1.65 17.54 -11.05
C TYR A 301 0.55 16.51 -11.21
N LEU A 302 -0.64 16.91 -11.68
CA LEU A 302 -1.75 15.99 -11.93
C LEU A 302 -1.44 15.07 -13.11
N ALA A 303 -0.73 15.52 -14.15
CA ALA A 303 -0.30 14.65 -15.24
C ALA A 303 0.80 13.67 -14.81
N SER A 304 1.69 14.04 -13.90
CA SER A 304 2.67 13.11 -13.30
C SER A 304 2.04 12.19 -12.25
N SER A 305 1.04 12.69 -11.51
CA SER A 305 0.34 11.94 -10.45
C SER A 305 -0.76 11.03 -11.00
N ALA A 306 -1.40 11.41 -12.12
CA ALA A 306 -2.27 10.53 -12.91
C ALA A 306 -1.46 9.48 -13.67
N LYS A 307 -0.15 9.72 -13.88
CA LYS A 307 0.82 8.68 -14.25
C LYS A 307 1.32 7.87 -13.04
N SER A 308 0.99 8.27 -11.81
CA SER A 308 1.46 7.64 -10.55
C SER A 308 0.36 6.92 -9.76
N SER A 309 -0.87 6.83 -10.26
CA SER A 309 -1.72 5.67 -9.99
C SER A 309 -1.77 4.91 -11.31
N PRO A 310 -0.99 3.84 -11.49
CA PRO A 310 -1.09 3.05 -12.71
C PRO A 310 -2.54 2.60 -12.87
N ASP A 311 -3.08 2.63 -14.08
CA ASP A 311 -4.37 2.01 -14.40
C ASP A 311 -4.27 0.53 -14.02
N VAL A 312 -4.80 0.17 -12.86
CA VAL A 312 -4.67 -1.16 -12.28
C VAL A 312 -5.70 -2.05 -12.93
N GLN A 313 -5.24 -3.01 -13.74
CA GLN A 313 -6.10 -4.04 -14.27
C GLN A 313 -6.26 -5.14 -13.22
N ILE A 314 -7.42 -5.16 -12.57
CA ILE A 314 -7.80 -6.18 -11.60
C ILE A 314 -9.23 -6.64 -11.89
N SER A 315 -9.42 -7.94 -12.09
CA SER A 315 -10.76 -8.52 -12.25
C SER A 315 -11.51 -8.47 -10.91
N GLU A 316 -12.84 -8.54 -10.95
CA GLU A 316 -13.65 -8.62 -9.71
C GLU A 316 -13.25 -9.82 -8.86
N GLN A 317 -12.99 -10.98 -9.49
CA GLN A 317 -12.52 -12.18 -8.82
C GLN A 317 -11.17 -11.96 -8.12
N SER A 318 -10.20 -11.35 -8.81
CA SER A 318 -8.89 -11.05 -8.22
C SER A 318 -8.99 -10.00 -7.12
N ALA A 319 -9.90 -9.03 -7.22
CA ALA A 319 -10.18 -8.08 -6.14
C ALA A 319 -10.73 -8.79 -4.88
N GLN A 320 -11.66 -9.72 -5.04
CA GLN A 320 -12.19 -10.52 -3.93
C GLN A 320 -11.14 -11.47 -3.33
N ILE A 321 -10.22 -12.01 -4.14
CA ILE A 321 -9.08 -12.78 -3.63
C ILE A 321 -8.16 -11.86 -2.81
N LEU A 322 -7.83 -10.67 -3.34
CA LEU A 322 -6.96 -9.70 -2.67
C LEU A 322 -7.48 -9.32 -1.28
N GLU A 323 -8.77 -8.99 -1.15
CA GLU A 323 -9.37 -8.63 0.15
C GLU A 323 -9.29 -9.79 1.16
N ARG A 324 -9.48 -11.04 0.72
CA ARG A 324 -9.31 -12.22 1.58
C ARG A 324 -7.87 -12.38 2.04
N LEU A 325 -6.90 -12.23 1.12
CA LEU A 325 -5.48 -12.31 1.43
C LEU A 325 -5.05 -11.22 2.44
N LEU A 326 -5.49 -9.98 2.22
CA LEU A 326 -5.23 -8.85 3.13
C LEU A 326 -5.86 -9.04 4.50
N THR A 327 -7.05 -9.64 4.57
CA THR A 327 -7.71 -9.97 5.85
C THR A 327 -6.86 -10.93 6.67
N VAL A 328 -6.39 -12.03 6.07
CA VAL A 328 -5.53 -13.00 6.76
C VAL A 328 -4.20 -12.37 7.15
N ARG A 329 -3.58 -11.62 6.23
CA ARG A 329 -2.34 -10.88 6.47
C ARG A 329 -2.44 -9.97 7.68
N ASN A 330 -3.51 -9.18 7.77
CA ASN A 330 -3.72 -8.24 8.86
C ASN A 330 -3.97 -8.94 10.20
N GLY A 331 -4.60 -10.12 10.19
CA GLY A 331 -4.68 -10.98 11.36
C GLY A 331 -3.30 -11.44 11.86
N ALA A 332 -2.32 -11.54 10.97
CA ALA A 332 -0.94 -11.91 11.27
C ALA A 332 0.01 -10.70 11.45
N ALA A 333 -0.47 -9.45 11.49
CA ALA A 333 0.37 -8.24 11.43
C ALA A 333 1.42 -8.07 12.55
N GLY A 334 1.38 -8.89 13.60
CA GLY A 334 2.40 -8.96 14.67
C GLY A 334 3.25 -10.23 14.66
N ALA A 335 3.07 -11.12 13.69
CA ALA A 335 3.82 -12.36 13.58
C ALA A 335 5.28 -12.11 13.16
N PRO A 336 6.23 -12.97 13.58
CA PRO A 336 7.59 -12.93 13.07
C PRO A 336 7.63 -13.01 11.54
N PRO A 337 8.64 -12.42 10.86
CA PRO A 337 8.72 -12.42 9.39
C PRO A 337 8.64 -13.80 8.73
N THR A 338 9.18 -14.83 9.39
CA THR A 338 9.11 -16.23 8.92
C THR A 338 7.68 -16.79 8.95
N GLU A 339 6.94 -16.50 10.02
CA GLU A 339 5.55 -16.91 10.18
C GLU A 339 4.63 -16.15 9.20
N MET A 340 4.89 -14.85 9.00
CA MET A 340 4.21 -14.06 7.98
C MET A 340 4.44 -14.65 6.58
N SER A 341 5.69 -14.99 6.25
CA SER A 341 6.04 -15.54 4.94
C SER A 341 5.34 -16.87 4.68
N ASP A 342 5.31 -17.79 5.66
CA ASP A 342 4.55 -19.04 5.53
C ASP A 342 3.04 -18.79 5.43
N THR A 343 2.49 -17.94 6.29
CA THR A 343 1.04 -17.63 6.32
C THR A 343 0.57 -17.10 4.97
N ILE A 344 1.24 -16.09 4.41
CA ILE A 344 0.83 -15.48 3.15
C ILE A 344 1.04 -16.40 1.97
N SER A 345 2.21 -17.03 1.88
CA SER A 345 2.53 -17.93 0.78
C SER A 345 1.59 -19.13 0.72
N ARG A 346 1.19 -19.68 1.88
CA ARG A 346 0.28 -20.83 1.98
C ARG A 346 -1.11 -20.54 1.40
N LEU A 347 -1.57 -19.30 1.44
CA LEU A 347 -2.90 -18.93 0.93
C LEU A 347 -3.03 -19.09 -0.59
N PHE A 348 -1.92 -19.20 -1.29
CA PHE A 348 -1.90 -19.45 -2.73
C PHE A 348 -1.84 -20.93 -3.08
N LEU A 349 -1.66 -21.85 -2.13
CA LEU A 349 -1.69 -23.29 -2.44
C LEU A 349 -2.96 -23.64 -3.21
N ASP A 350 -2.80 -24.49 -4.21
CA ASP A 350 -3.84 -24.89 -5.18
C ASP A 350 -4.30 -23.79 -6.15
N THR A 351 -3.77 -22.55 -6.09
CA THR A 351 -4.03 -21.54 -7.13
C THR A 351 -3.48 -22.03 -8.47
N PRO A 352 -4.30 -22.05 -9.55
CA PRO A 352 -3.89 -22.51 -10.87
C PRO A 352 -2.64 -21.82 -11.41
N TYR A 353 -1.82 -22.58 -12.14
CA TYR A 353 -0.72 -22.02 -12.90
C TYR A 353 -1.24 -21.27 -14.13
N GLY A 354 -0.77 -20.04 -14.34
CA GLY A 354 -1.10 -19.24 -15.52
C GLY A 354 0.11 -18.49 -16.03
N ALA A 355 0.54 -18.79 -17.25
CA ALA A 355 1.60 -18.04 -17.93
C ALA A 355 1.06 -16.75 -18.57
N ASP A 356 1.96 -15.79 -18.80
CA ASP A 356 1.70 -14.57 -19.57
C ASP A 356 0.50 -13.73 -19.05
N THR A 357 0.32 -13.70 -17.72
CA THR A 357 -0.78 -12.95 -17.08
C THR A 357 -0.56 -11.44 -17.06
N LEU A 358 0.69 -10.97 -17.24
CA LEU A 358 1.05 -9.55 -17.23
C LEU A 358 0.98 -8.93 -18.63
N VAL A 359 0.62 -7.64 -18.71
CA VAL A 359 0.51 -6.89 -19.97
C VAL A 359 1.68 -5.93 -20.12
N GLY A 360 2.35 -6.00 -21.28
CA GLY A 360 3.37 -5.05 -21.70
C GLY A 360 4.52 -5.70 -22.46
N SER A 361 5.00 -5.00 -23.49
CA SER A 361 6.10 -5.43 -24.36
C SER A 361 6.79 -4.22 -25.03
N ALA A 362 7.71 -4.47 -25.96
CA ALA A 362 8.30 -3.42 -26.80
C ALA A 362 7.26 -2.66 -27.65
N SER A 363 6.15 -3.33 -28.00
CA SER A 363 5.11 -2.79 -28.89
C SER A 363 3.76 -2.57 -28.20
N GLU A 364 3.61 -3.05 -26.97
CA GLU A 364 2.39 -2.90 -26.19
C GLU A 364 2.69 -2.14 -24.89
N PRO A 365 1.99 -1.03 -24.60
CA PRO A 365 2.17 -0.30 -23.36
C PRO A 365 1.95 -1.19 -22.14
N GLU A 366 2.87 -1.12 -21.19
CA GLU A 366 2.77 -1.82 -19.91
C GLU A 366 1.56 -1.35 -19.09
N LYS A 367 0.92 -2.30 -18.40
CA LYS A 367 -0.13 -2.01 -17.43
C LYS A 367 0.16 -2.72 -16.11
N LEU A 368 -0.29 -2.15 -15.01
CA LEU A 368 -0.20 -2.85 -13.73
C LEU A 368 -1.33 -3.87 -13.62
N VAL A 369 -1.00 -5.15 -13.79
CA VAL A 369 -1.98 -6.26 -13.69
C VAL A 369 -1.92 -6.93 -12.31
N VAL A 370 -3.08 -7.10 -11.68
CA VAL A 370 -3.29 -7.92 -10.48
C VAL A 370 -4.17 -9.11 -10.85
N GLU A 371 -3.54 -10.24 -11.14
CA GLU A 371 -4.21 -11.50 -11.43
C GLU A 371 -3.87 -12.50 -10.32
N LEU A 372 -4.83 -12.77 -9.43
CA LEU A 372 -4.64 -13.61 -8.25
C LEU A 372 -5.37 -14.96 -8.37
N SER A 373 -6.16 -15.15 -9.42
CA SER A 373 -6.85 -16.43 -9.68
C SER A 373 -6.00 -17.42 -10.46
N SER A 374 -4.92 -16.95 -11.10
CA SER A 374 -3.94 -17.77 -11.79
C SER A 374 -2.58 -17.08 -11.75
N VAL A 375 -1.52 -17.79 -11.36
CA VAL A 375 -0.19 -17.19 -11.19
C VAL A 375 0.88 -18.02 -11.87
N ASP A 376 1.93 -17.37 -12.36
CA ASP A 376 3.21 -18.00 -12.67
C ASP A 376 4.17 -17.87 -11.48
N CYS A 377 5.39 -18.39 -11.62
CA CYS A 377 6.36 -18.39 -10.53
C CYS A 377 6.84 -16.99 -10.10
N PHE A 378 6.93 -16.04 -11.04
CA PHE A 378 7.35 -14.67 -10.73
C PHE A 378 6.21 -13.87 -10.11
N THR A 379 5.02 -13.90 -10.72
CA THR A 379 3.84 -13.20 -10.21
C THR A 379 3.44 -13.72 -8.84
N TYR A 380 3.54 -15.03 -8.59
CA TYR A 380 3.37 -15.60 -7.26
C TYR A 380 4.33 -14.98 -6.23
N ALA A 381 5.64 -14.93 -6.53
CA ALA A 381 6.63 -14.31 -5.64
C ALA A 381 6.37 -12.80 -5.44
N ASP A 382 6.05 -12.07 -6.52
CA ASP A 382 5.69 -10.66 -6.47
C ASP A 382 4.52 -10.39 -5.51
N TYR A 383 3.44 -11.18 -5.64
CA TYR A 383 2.23 -10.99 -4.85
C TYR A 383 2.44 -11.33 -3.38
N VAL A 384 3.16 -12.43 -3.07
CA VAL A 384 3.51 -12.77 -1.69
C VAL A 384 4.34 -11.65 -1.05
N GLU A 385 5.35 -11.14 -1.75
CA GLU A 385 6.19 -10.07 -1.24
C GLU A 385 5.42 -8.75 -1.06
N ALA A 386 4.57 -8.39 -2.02
CA ALA A 386 3.73 -7.20 -1.94
C ALA A 386 2.73 -7.28 -0.76
N LEU A 387 2.11 -8.45 -0.54
CA LEU A 387 1.19 -8.68 0.58
C LEU A 387 1.88 -8.57 1.94
N LYS A 388 3.11 -9.10 2.07
CA LYS A 388 3.90 -8.93 3.31
C LYS A 388 4.08 -7.46 3.68
N ARG A 389 4.14 -6.57 2.69
CA ARG A 389 4.40 -5.12 2.82
C ARG A 389 3.14 -4.25 2.98
N ALA A 390 1.94 -4.82 2.87
CA ALA A 390 0.71 -4.03 2.73
C ALA A 390 -0.40 -4.44 3.71
N GLY A 391 -1.08 -3.47 4.30
CA GLY A 391 -2.24 -3.69 5.17
C GLY A 391 -3.60 -3.40 4.51
N ASN A 392 -3.61 -2.85 3.30
CA ASN A 392 -4.84 -2.60 2.53
C ASN A 392 -4.55 -2.62 1.03
N ARG A 393 -5.61 -2.53 0.23
CA ARG A 393 -5.53 -2.56 -1.24
C ARG A 393 -4.56 -1.52 -1.81
N ASP A 394 -4.62 -0.28 -1.36
CA ASP A 394 -3.80 0.79 -1.93
C ASP A 394 -2.32 0.62 -1.55
N GLU A 395 -2.06 0.21 -0.31
CA GLU A 395 -0.72 -0.20 0.12
C GLU A 395 -0.22 -1.42 -0.68
N PHE A 396 -1.09 -2.37 -1.01
CA PHE A 396 -0.73 -3.53 -1.83
C PHE A 396 -0.38 -3.11 -3.25
N ILE A 397 -1.17 -2.23 -3.87
CA ILE A 397 -0.86 -1.69 -5.19
C ILE A 397 0.47 -0.94 -5.18
N ALA A 398 0.72 -0.09 -4.17
CA ALA A 398 1.98 0.62 -4.03
C ALA A 398 3.17 -0.33 -3.82
N ALA A 399 3.02 -1.33 -2.94
CA ALA A 399 4.04 -2.33 -2.68
C ALA A 399 4.29 -3.22 -3.91
N LEU A 400 3.25 -3.58 -4.66
CA LEU A 400 3.38 -4.34 -5.89
C LEU A 400 4.15 -3.55 -6.95
N VAL A 401 3.90 -2.24 -7.06
CA VAL A 401 4.68 -1.36 -7.93
C VAL A 401 6.15 -1.34 -7.51
N GLU A 402 6.44 -1.20 -6.21
CA GLU A 402 7.80 -1.25 -5.66
C GLU A 402 8.49 -2.58 -5.95
N VAL A 403 7.78 -3.70 -5.76
CA VAL A 403 8.30 -5.07 -5.95
C VAL A 403 8.55 -5.35 -7.43
N ARG A 404 7.60 -5.04 -8.31
CA ARG A 404 7.63 -5.44 -9.72
C ARG A 404 8.36 -4.45 -10.64
N TYR A 405 8.42 -3.17 -10.29
CA TYR A 405 8.99 -2.13 -11.17
C TYR A 405 10.14 -1.38 -10.50
N ARG A 406 11.10 -0.92 -11.30
CA ARG A 406 12.17 -0.03 -10.87
C ARG A 406 11.66 1.39 -10.76
N ASP A 407 12.12 2.10 -9.74
CA ASP A 407 11.84 3.51 -9.48
C ASP A 407 10.35 3.86 -9.34
N GLY A 408 9.50 2.86 -9.08
CA GLY A 408 8.05 3.01 -9.00
C GLY A 408 7.36 3.33 -10.33
N VAL A 409 8.04 3.16 -11.46
CA VAL A 409 7.51 3.49 -12.80
C VAL A 409 6.96 2.25 -13.49
N VAL A 410 5.64 2.20 -13.71
CA VAL A 410 5.00 1.11 -14.46
C VAL A 410 5.28 1.26 -15.96
N SER A 411 6.33 0.59 -16.43
CA SER A 411 6.71 0.52 -17.83
C SER A 411 7.43 -0.80 -18.12
N PHE A 412 7.35 -1.29 -19.36
CA PHE A 412 8.01 -2.54 -19.76
C PHE A 412 9.53 -2.48 -19.53
N PRO A 413 10.25 -1.38 -19.85
CA PRO A 413 11.65 -1.22 -19.47
C PRO A 413 11.92 -1.21 -17.96
N ASN A 414 10.98 -0.74 -17.15
CA ASN A 414 11.17 -0.64 -15.70
C ASN A 414 10.79 -1.91 -14.95
N ARG A 415 9.98 -2.81 -15.53
CA ARG A 415 9.65 -4.10 -14.91
C ARG A 415 10.94 -4.90 -14.61
N LYS A 416 10.98 -5.53 -13.44
CA LYS A 416 12.05 -6.43 -13.01
C LYS A 416 11.81 -7.79 -13.65
N HIS A 417 12.40 -8.03 -14.82
CA HIS A 417 12.16 -9.26 -15.60
C HIS A 417 13.08 -10.41 -15.21
N PHE A 418 14.19 -10.11 -14.53
CA PHE A 418 15.16 -11.09 -14.09
C PHE A 418 15.11 -11.18 -12.55
N PHE A 419 15.18 -12.38 -11.98
CA PHE A 419 15.00 -12.58 -10.54
C PHE A 419 16.00 -11.77 -9.71
N THR A 420 17.25 -11.69 -10.17
CA THR A 420 18.32 -10.93 -9.53
C THR A 420 18.12 -9.41 -9.61
N ASP A 421 17.17 -8.90 -10.41
CA ASP A 421 16.80 -7.47 -10.39
C ASP A 421 16.24 -7.05 -9.02
N TRP A 422 15.70 -7.98 -8.22
CA TRP A 422 15.28 -7.72 -6.85
C TRP A 422 16.44 -7.32 -5.92
N ALA A 423 17.68 -7.69 -6.26
CA ALA A 423 18.89 -7.41 -5.47
C ALA A 423 19.81 -6.35 -6.11
N ALA A 424 19.73 -6.12 -7.42
CA ALA A 424 20.69 -5.30 -8.16
C ALA A 424 20.46 -3.77 -8.12
N GLY A 425 19.37 -3.30 -7.50
CA GLY A 425 18.96 -1.88 -7.50
C GLY A 425 19.26 -1.10 -6.21
N THR A 426 19.13 0.24 -6.27
CA THR A 426 19.27 1.14 -5.12
C THR A 426 18.17 0.96 -4.06
N HIS A 427 17.01 0.45 -4.47
CA HIS A 427 15.89 0.07 -3.62
C HIS A 427 15.68 -1.45 -3.72
N ALA A 428 16.58 -2.22 -3.10
CA ALA A 428 16.56 -3.68 -3.16
C ALA A 428 15.36 -4.25 -2.39
N ILE A 429 14.64 -5.17 -3.04
CA ILE A 429 13.51 -5.92 -2.46
C ILE A 429 14.04 -7.05 -1.59
N ALA A 430 15.16 -7.65 -2.01
CA ALA A 430 15.84 -8.74 -1.31
C ALA A 430 17.35 -8.58 -1.41
N THR A 431 18.06 -9.15 -0.44
CA THR A 431 19.52 -9.29 -0.46
C THR A 431 19.89 -10.63 -1.09
N ASP A 432 20.81 -10.64 -2.04
CA ASP A 432 21.43 -11.88 -2.52
C ASP A 432 22.37 -12.42 -1.43
N ILE A 433 21.95 -13.53 -0.82
CA ILE A 433 22.71 -14.18 0.25
C ILE A 433 23.48 -15.41 -0.24
N THR A 434 23.42 -15.72 -1.54
CA THR A 434 23.89 -16.99 -2.10
C THR A 434 25.35 -17.28 -1.78
N MET A 435 26.23 -16.29 -1.99
CA MET A 435 27.67 -16.41 -1.67
C MET A 435 27.97 -16.52 -0.17
N SER A 436 27.05 -16.08 0.69
CA SER A 436 27.23 -16.16 2.14
C SER A 436 26.85 -17.52 2.72
N LEU A 437 26.01 -18.27 2.00
CA LEU A 437 25.47 -19.55 2.46
C LEU A 437 26.46 -20.71 2.32
N SER A 438 27.34 -20.66 1.32
CA SER A 438 28.29 -21.74 1.04
C SER A 438 29.61 -21.24 0.46
N PRO A 439 30.78 -21.74 0.91
CA PRO A 439 32.04 -21.49 0.23
C PRO A 439 32.12 -22.15 -1.16
N ASN A 440 31.21 -23.09 -1.45
CA ASN A 440 31.10 -23.76 -2.75
C ASN A 440 30.15 -23.01 -3.70
N ALA A 441 29.65 -21.83 -3.32
CA ALA A 441 28.90 -20.96 -4.22
C ALA A 441 29.80 -20.46 -5.37
N VAL A 442 29.23 -20.40 -6.57
CA VAL A 442 29.89 -20.03 -7.81
C VAL A 442 29.31 -18.71 -8.30
N ALA A 443 30.17 -17.81 -8.78
CA ALA A 443 29.76 -16.56 -9.42
C ALA A 443 30.08 -16.62 -10.92
N VAL A 444 29.09 -16.36 -11.76
CA VAL A 444 29.22 -16.38 -13.22
C VAL A 444 28.81 -15.03 -13.79
N GLN A 445 29.62 -14.47 -14.69
CA GLN A 445 29.23 -13.27 -15.44
C GLN A 445 28.28 -13.65 -16.58
N LYS A 446 27.16 -12.94 -16.65
CA LYS A 446 26.09 -13.16 -17.61
C LYS A 446 25.71 -11.86 -18.30
N ASN A 447 25.22 -11.98 -19.52
CA ASN A 447 24.67 -10.88 -20.31
C ASN A 447 23.16 -11.04 -20.37
N LEU A 448 22.46 -10.60 -19.31
CA LEU A 448 21.02 -10.80 -19.21
C LEU A 448 20.30 -10.22 -20.42
N ASN A 449 19.28 -10.94 -20.89
CA ASN A 449 18.50 -10.71 -22.11
C ASN A 449 19.14 -11.20 -23.42
N GLU A 450 20.42 -11.57 -23.47
CA GLU A 450 21.07 -12.07 -24.67
C GLU A 450 20.93 -13.60 -24.81
N LYS A 451 20.39 -14.08 -25.94
CA LYS A 451 20.32 -15.54 -26.20
C LYS A 451 21.68 -16.07 -26.64
N ASP A 452 22.05 -17.25 -26.19
CA ASP A 452 23.29 -17.93 -26.61
C ASP A 452 23.31 -18.23 -28.12
N SER A 453 22.12 -18.41 -28.72
CA SER A 453 21.93 -18.54 -30.17
C SER A 453 22.05 -17.22 -30.95
N GLY A 454 22.25 -16.10 -30.26
CA GLY A 454 22.10 -14.74 -30.78
C GLY A 454 20.66 -14.23 -30.71
N GLY A 455 20.52 -12.90 -30.60
CA GLY A 455 19.23 -12.22 -30.43
C GLY A 455 18.86 -11.98 -28.96
N LEU A 456 17.64 -11.50 -28.72
CA LEU A 456 17.16 -11.12 -27.38
C LEU A 456 16.00 -12.03 -26.91
N TYR A 457 15.93 -12.30 -25.60
CA TYR A 457 14.77 -12.94 -24.96
C TYR A 457 13.56 -11.99 -24.95
N LEU A 458 13.80 -10.74 -24.55
CA LEU A 458 12.83 -9.67 -24.42
C LEU A 458 13.24 -8.53 -25.35
N PRO A 459 12.69 -8.48 -26.58
CA PRO A 459 12.88 -7.35 -27.48
C PRO A 459 12.50 -6.03 -26.79
N GLY A 460 13.21 -4.95 -27.09
CA GLY A 460 12.97 -3.63 -26.51
C GLY A 460 13.65 -3.37 -25.16
N LEU A 461 14.30 -4.38 -24.56
CA LEU A 461 15.14 -4.21 -23.38
C LEU A 461 16.64 -4.25 -23.74
N PRO A 462 17.50 -3.52 -23.02
CA PRO A 462 18.94 -3.62 -23.20
C PRO A 462 19.47 -4.96 -22.71
N VAL A 463 20.65 -5.34 -23.19
CA VAL A 463 21.46 -6.41 -22.57
C VAL A 463 22.14 -5.82 -21.33
N VAL A 464 22.04 -6.51 -20.19
CA VAL A 464 22.58 -6.02 -18.92
C VAL A 464 23.60 -7.03 -18.37
N PRO A 465 24.89 -6.65 -18.26
CA PRO A 465 25.87 -7.48 -17.57
C PRO A 465 25.48 -7.68 -16.10
N ARG A 466 25.45 -8.93 -15.64
CA ARG A 466 25.12 -9.30 -14.26
C ARG A 466 26.03 -10.42 -13.79
N THR A 467 26.59 -10.27 -12.60
CA THR A 467 27.17 -11.40 -11.88
C THR A 467 26.05 -12.17 -11.20
N VAL A 468 25.84 -13.42 -11.59
CA VAL A 468 24.86 -14.32 -10.97
C VAL A 468 25.60 -15.32 -10.10
N SER A 469 25.28 -15.31 -8.81
CA SER A 469 25.81 -16.26 -7.83
C SER A 469 24.83 -17.39 -7.61
N TYR A 470 25.30 -18.63 -7.64
CA TYR A 470 24.48 -19.82 -7.38
C TYR A 470 25.25 -20.87 -6.57
N ILE A 471 24.53 -21.72 -5.84
CA ILE A 471 25.09 -22.92 -5.20
C ILE A 471 24.71 -24.12 -6.08
N PRO A 472 25.67 -24.90 -6.62
CA PRO A 472 25.34 -26.12 -7.35
C PRO A 472 24.48 -27.04 -6.49
N SER A 473 23.45 -27.68 -7.06
CA SER A 473 22.47 -28.44 -6.25
C SER A 473 23.11 -29.55 -5.42
N ALA A 474 24.14 -30.21 -5.96
CA ALA A 474 24.93 -31.22 -5.25
C ALA A 474 25.72 -30.68 -4.04
N GLN A 475 25.85 -29.36 -3.90
CA GLN A 475 26.55 -28.65 -2.82
C GLN A 475 25.59 -27.97 -1.82
N VAL A 476 24.27 -28.16 -1.98
CA VAL A 476 23.29 -27.74 -0.97
C VAL A 476 23.23 -28.80 0.13
N ASP A 477 24.12 -28.66 1.11
CA ASP A 477 24.27 -29.58 2.23
C ASP A 477 23.55 -29.10 3.52
N GLY A 478 23.68 -29.85 4.61
CA GLY A 478 23.09 -29.48 5.90
C GLY A 478 23.58 -28.13 6.44
N GLY A 479 24.79 -27.69 6.06
CA GLY A 479 25.32 -26.38 6.42
C GLY A 479 24.58 -25.25 5.71
N VAL A 480 24.28 -25.42 4.43
CA VAL A 480 23.42 -24.49 3.68
C VAL A 480 22.01 -24.47 4.25
N LEU A 481 21.40 -25.65 4.45
CA LEU A 481 20.03 -25.77 4.97
C LEU A 481 19.86 -25.10 6.33
N SER A 482 20.84 -25.21 7.23
CA SER A 482 20.79 -24.59 8.55
C SER A 482 20.77 -23.06 8.55
N GLN A 483 21.12 -22.43 7.42
CA GLN A 483 21.16 -20.98 7.25
C GLN A 483 19.98 -20.42 6.46
N LEU A 484 19.26 -21.28 5.73
CA LEU A 484 18.01 -20.92 5.07
C LEU A 484 16.92 -20.63 6.10
N ARG A 485 16.00 -19.74 5.74
CA ARG A 485 14.88 -19.33 6.59
C ARG A 485 13.59 -19.36 5.78
N THR A 486 12.50 -19.78 6.42
CA THR A 486 11.16 -19.66 5.86
C THR A 486 10.93 -18.23 5.34
N GLY A 487 10.64 -18.12 4.05
CA GLY A 487 10.49 -16.83 3.35
C GLY A 487 11.69 -16.39 2.50
N ASP A 488 12.79 -17.14 2.50
CA ASP A 488 13.84 -16.96 1.48
C ASP A 488 13.30 -17.37 0.10
N TYR A 489 13.57 -16.57 -0.92
CA TYR A 489 13.22 -16.89 -2.30
C TYR A 489 14.34 -17.70 -2.94
N ILE A 490 13.97 -18.83 -3.56
CA ILE A 490 14.88 -19.75 -4.26
C ILE A 490 14.62 -19.64 -5.76
N GLY A 491 15.65 -19.30 -6.51
CA GLY A 491 15.65 -19.36 -7.97
C GLY A 491 16.43 -20.56 -8.50
N ALA A 492 15.87 -21.31 -9.46
CA ALA A 492 16.59 -22.36 -10.19
C ALA A 492 17.59 -21.72 -11.15
N TYR A 493 18.89 -21.88 -10.91
CA TYR A 493 19.94 -21.31 -11.74
C TYR A 493 19.78 -21.74 -13.21
N ALA A 494 19.73 -20.77 -14.11
CA ALA A 494 19.73 -21.03 -15.55
C ALA A 494 21.16 -21.27 -16.04
N GLU A 495 21.39 -22.22 -16.94
CA GLU A 495 22.72 -22.37 -17.56
C GLU A 495 22.95 -21.38 -18.71
N ASP A 496 21.88 -20.98 -19.40
CA ASP A 496 21.92 -20.04 -20.53
C ASP A 496 22.58 -18.71 -20.13
N GLY A 497 23.41 -18.15 -21.01
CA GLY A 497 24.24 -16.98 -20.74
C GLY A 497 23.48 -15.67 -20.49
N GLY A 498 22.22 -15.57 -20.93
CA GLY A 498 21.38 -14.39 -20.75
C GLY A 498 20.15 -14.55 -19.86
N LEU A 499 20.06 -15.64 -19.09
CA LEU A 499 19.07 -15.80 -18.03
C LEU A 499 19.78 -15.98 -16.69
N ASP A 500 19.22 -15.45 -15.61
CA ASP A 500 19.72 -15.71 -14.27
C ASP A 500 19.09 -16.96 -13.66
N VAL A 501 17.77 -17.08 -13.75
CA VAL A 501 17.01 -18.25 -13.27
C VAL A 501 15.95 -18.70 -14.27
N THR A 502 15.59 -19.98 -14.23
CA THR A 502 14.49 -20.56 -15.03
C THR A 502 13.17 -20.64 -14.26
N HIS A 503 13.24 -20.67 -12.93
CA HIS A 503 12.07 -20.81 -12.06
C HIS A 503 12.33 -20.17 -10.70
N VAL A 504 11.26 -19.80 -9.98
CA VAL A 504 11.34 -19.21 -8.64
C VAL A 504 10.32 -19.86 -7.71
N GLY A 505 10.68 -20.02 -6.44
CA GLY A 505 9.80 -20.43 -5.36
C GLY A 505 10.24 -19.85 -4.02
N ILE A 506 9.55 -20.26 -2.96
CA ILE A 506 9.80 -19.81 -1.59
C ILE A 506 10.23 -21.00 -0.76
N PHE A 507 11.37 -20.90 -0.08
CA PHE A 507 11.78 -21.89 0.90
C PHE A 507 10.85 -21.81 2.11
N ILE A 508 10.26 -22.94 2.49
CA ILE A 508 9.43 -23.08 3.68
C ILE A 508 9.95 -24.28 4.48
N ASP A 509 10.34 -24.05 5.73
CA ASP A 509 10.64 -25.12 6.67
C ASP A 509 9.33 -25.63 7.29
N THR A 510 8.92 -26.85 6.94
CA THR A 510 7.66 -27.45 7.40
C THR A 510 7.93 -28.58 8.41
N PRO A 511 6.94 -28.99 9.22
CA PRO A 511 7.08 -30.14 10.10
C PRO A 511 7.48 -31.44 9.40
N ASP A 512 7.11 -31.60 8.12
CA ASP A 512 7.39 -32.78 7.30
C ASP A 512 8.71 -32.67 6.52
N GLY A 513 9.42 -31.55 6.67
CA GLY A 513 10.69 -31.24 6.04
C GLY A 513 10.65 -29.98 5.18
N PRO A 514 11.82 -29.50 4.71
CA PRO A 514 11.89 -28.29 3.90
C PRO A 514 11.31 -28.51 2.51
N VAL A 515 10.53 -27.54 2.05
CA VAL A 515 9.90 -27.54 0.72
C VAL A 515 10.21 -26.24 -0.02
N VAL A 516 10.06 -26.28 -1.34
CA VAL A 516 9.97 -25.09 -2.20
C VAL A 516 8.51 -24.91 -2.56
N ARG A 517 7.83 -23.93 -1.95
CA ARG A 517 6.47 -23.54 -2.34
C ARG A 517 6.53 -22.73 -3.62
N ASN A 518 5.96 -23.22 -4.71
CA ASN A 518 6.12 -22.62 -6.03
C ASN A 518 4.90 -22.86 -6.95
N ALA A 519 4.68 -21.96 -7.92
CA ALA A 519 3.68 -22.14 -8.97
C ALA A 519 4.24 -23.03 -10.08
N SER A 520 3.89 -24.33 -10.07
CA SER A 520 4.46 -25.33 -10.97
C SER A 520 3.67 -25.43 -12.28
N SER A 521 4.38 -25.36 -13.41
CA SER A 521 3.82 -25.59 -14.75
C SER A 521 3.89 -27.05 -15.20
N LEU A 522 4.43 -27.95 -14.36
CA LEU A 522 4.48 -29.37 -14.67
C LEU A 522 3.05 -29.91 -14.77
N SER A 523 2.79 -30.74 -15.78
CA SER A 523 1.46 -31.33 -16.03
C SER A 523 0.89 -32.15 -14.86
N ALA A 524 1.73 -32.56 -13.91
CA ALA A 524 1.31 -33.26 -12.70
C ALA A 524 0.76 -32.30 -11.61
N ASP A 525 1.09 -31.01 -11.70
CA ASP A 525 0.76 -30.00 -10.70
C ASP A 525 -0.22 -28.95 -11.25
N GLU A 526 0.20 -28.19 -12.28
CA GLU A 526 -0.51 -27.05 -12.90
C GLU A 526 -1.09 -26.03 -11.90
N LYS A 527 -0.42 -25.84 -10.76
CA LYS A 527 -0.86 -24.98 -9.65
C LYS A 527 0.28 -24.66 -8.69
N VAL A 528 0.00 -23.83 -7.69
CA VAL A 528 0.93 -23.62 -6.56
C VAL A 528 0.94 -24.86 -5.65
N VAL A 529 2.13 -25.41 -5.46
CA VAL A 529 2.37 -26.65 -4.71
C VAL A 529 3.57 -26.51 -3.78
N ASP A 530 3.63 -27.36 -2.76
CA ASP A 530 4.83 -27.57 -1.94
C ASP A 530 5.63 -28.75 -2.53
N THR A 531 6.75 -28.45 -3.18
CA THR A 531 7.67 -29.47 -3.72
C THR A 531 8.74 -29.78 -2.68
N PRO A 532 8.97 -31.05 -2.28
CA PRO A 532 10.07 -31.40 -1.37
C PRO A 532 11.40 -30.85 -1.90
N LEU A 533 12.15 -30.15 -1.04
CA LEU A 533 13.37 -29.44 -1.49
C LEU A 533 14.39 -30.39 -2.13
N GLN A 534 14.51 -31.63 -1.61
CA GLN A 534 15.42 -32.62 -2.18
C GLN A 534 15.04 -33.04 -3.60
N ASP A 535 13.75 -33.13 -3.90
CA ASP A 535 13.28 -33.48 -5.24
C ASP A 535 13.51 -32.30 -6.19
N TYR A 536 13.18 -31.08 -5.74
CA TYR A 536 13.48 -29.85 -6.48
C TYR A 536 14.98 -29.73 -6.85
N LEU A 537 15.88 -29.98 -5.90
CA LEU A 537 17.33 -29.92 -6.11
C LEU A 537 17.87 -30.98 -7.07
N ARG A 538 17.17 -32.12 -7.28
CA ARG A 538 17.59 -33.12 -8.27
C ARG A 538 17.35 -32.64 -9.70
N ASP A 539 16.36 -31.77 -9.89
CA ASP A 539 15.87 -31.37 -11.20
C ASP A 539 16.48 -30.04 -11.68
N VAL A 540 17.09 -29.25 -10.79
CA VAL A 540 17.70 -27.96 -11.11
C VAL A 540 19.23 -28.00 -11.00
N PRO A 541 20.00 -27.28 -11.85
CA PRO A 541 21.47 -27.28 -11.81
C PRO A 541 22.06 -26.70 -10.51
N GLY A 542 21.36 -25.73 -9.93
CA GLY A 542 21.73 -25.06 -8.70
C GLY A 542 20.71 -24.02 -8.27
N VAL A 543 20.97 -23.36 -7.15
CA VAL A 543 20.05 -22.40 -6.53
C VAL A 543 20.67 -21.03 -6.33
N VAL A 544 19.92 -19.99 -6.68
CA VAL A 544 20.14 -18.59 -6.30
C VAL A 544 19.23 -18.29 -5.11
N VAL A 545 19.73 -17.68 -4.05
CA VAL A 545 18.95 -17.44 -2.82
C VAL A 545 18.89 -15.95 -2.50
N LEU A 546 17.68 -15.40 -2.53
CA LEU A 546 17.41 -14.02 -2.15
C LEU A 546 16.62 -13.96 -0.84
N ARG A 547 17.11 -13.18 0.13
CA ARG A 547 16.42 -12.96 1.42
C ARG A 547 15.70 -11.61 1.42
N PRO A 548 14.38 -11.55 1.66
CA PRO A 548 13.64 -10.29 1.72
C PRO A 548 14.28 -9.29 2.70
N THR A 549 14.25 -7.99 2.35
CA THR A 549 14.76 -6.92 3.23
C THR A 549 13.80 -6.50 4.33
N ARG A 550 12.53 -6.93 4.25
CA ARG A 550 11.45 -6.61 5.18
C ARG A 550 10.68 -7.85 5.61
#